data_AF-A0A522AR43-F1
#
_entry.id   AF-A0A522AR43-F1
#
_cell.length_a   1.000
_cell.length_b   1.000
_cell.length_c   1.000
_cell.angle_alpha   90.00
_cell.angle_beta   90.00
_cell.angle_gamma   90.00
#
_symmetry.space_group_name_H-M   'P 1'
#
loop_
_entity.id
_entity.type
_entity.pdbx_description
1 polymer ?
#
loop_
_entity_poly.entity_id
_entity_poly.type
_entity_poly.pdbx_seq_one_letter_code
_entity_poly.pdbx_strand_id
1 'polypeptide(L)' 'MKPLPITGNNLTLATLREVAEDRRPVELEAGARKGVRRARAVVEKLLRGKKVAYGVNTGVGQLSDVRIPPGQIRQLQVN' A
#
# COMPACT_ATOMS: atom_id res chain seq x y z
N MET A 1 -21.52 -4.85 16.60
CA MET A 1 -20.32 -4.19 17.17
C MET A 1 -19.96 -2.97 16.34
N LYS A 2 -19.48 -1.88 16.96
CA LYS A 2 -18.98 -0.71 16.23
C LYS A 2 -17.65 -1.06 15.51
N PRO A 3 -17.47 -0.70 14.22
CA PRO A 3 -16.22 -0.92 13.53
C PRO A 3 -15.03 -0.27 14.26
N LEU A 4 -13.85 -0.91 14.18
CA LEU A 4 -12.59 -0.32 14.64
C LEU A 4 -12.08 0.67 13.57
N PRO A 5 -11.89 1.96 13.88
CA PRO A 5 -11.32 2.92 12.95
C PRO A 5 -9.81 2.71 12.79
N ILE A 6 -9.36 2.48 11.55
CA ILE A 6 -7.96 2.37 11.18
C ILE A 6 -7.43 3.76 10.81
N THR A 7 -6.58 4.31 11.67
CA THR A 7 -5.98 5.65 11.54
C THR A 7 -4.54 5.64 11.02
N GLY A 8 -3.87 4.48 11.14
CA GLY A 8 -2.46 4.26 10.79
C GLY A 8 -1.46 4.34 11.95
N ASN A 9 -1.89 4.72 13.16
CA ASN A 9 -0.96 4.96 14.28
C ASN A 9 -1.32 4.28 15.61
N ASN A 10 -2.60 3.89 15.82
CA ASN A 10 -3.13 3.69 17.17
C ASN A 10 -3.66 2.26 17.42
N LEU A 11 -3.12 1.26 16.72
CA LEU A 11 -3.50 -0.14 16.96
C LEU A 11 -2.83 -0.66 18.24
N THR A 12 -3.55 -1.51 18.98
CA THR A 12 -3.04 -2.20 20.16
C THR A 12 -3.20 -3.71 19.98
N LEU A 13 -2.51 -4.51 20.80
CA LEU A 13 -2.68 -5.97 20.75
C LEU A 13 -4.11 -6.40 21.10
N ALA A 14 -4.79 -5.66 21.97
CA ALA A 14 -6.20 -5.91 22.30
C ALA A 14 -7.10 -5.72 21.06
N THR A 15 -6.95 -4.60 20.34
CA THR A 15 -7.77 -4.35 19.15
C THR A 15 -7.41 -5.28 17.98
N LEU A 16 -6.16 -5.75 17.91
CA LEU A 16 -5.77 -6.80 16.97
C LEU A 16 -6.51 -8.11 17.26
N ARG A 17 -6.57 -8.53 18.52
CA ARG A 17 -7.28 -9.75 18.94
C ARG A 17 -8.76 -9.68 18.61
N GLU A 18 -9.42 -8.57 18.94
CA GLU A 18 -10.84 -8.34 18.63
C GLU A 18 -11.14 -8.47 17.13
N VAL A 19 -10.23 -8.04 16.26
CA VAL A 19 -10.40 -8.15 14.81
C VAL A 19 -10.13 -9.58 14.33
N ALA A 20 -9.05 -10.20 14.80
CA ALA A 20 -8.58 -11.50 14.33
C ALA A 20 -9.45 -12.67 14.83
N GLU A 21 -9.81 -12.66 16.11
CA GLU A 21 -10.57 -13.72 16.78
C GLU A 21 -12.07 -13.40 16.78
N ASP A 22 -12.45 -12.24 17.29
CA ASP A 22 -13.87 -11.88 17.50
C ASP A 22 -14.54 -11.31 16.23
N ARG A 23 -13.80 -11.24 15.11
CA ARG A 23 -14.28 -10.73 13.82
C ARG A 23 -14.90 -9.34 13.91
N ARG A 24 -14.39 -8.48 14.80
CA ARG A 24 -14.81 -7.08 14.86
C ARG A 24 -14.59 -6.41 13.49
N PRO A 25 -15.62 -5.78 12.89
CA PRO A 25 -15.44 -5.09 11.62
C PRO A 25 -14.44 -3.93 11.75
N VAL A 26 -13.77 -3.58 10.65
CA VAL A 26 -12.85 -2.45 10.58
C VAL A 26 -13.33 -1.43 9.57
N GLU A 27 -13.01 -0.16 9.80
CA GLU A 27 -13.27 0.91 8.84
C GLU A 27 -12.04 1.79 8.67
N LEU A 28 -11.81 2.26 7.45
CA LEU A 28 -10.71 3.20 7.21
C LEU A 28 -11.16 4.62 7.54
N GLU A 29 -10.49 5.25 8.49
CA GLU A 29 -10.77 6.62 8.88
C GLU A 29 -10.55 7.59 7.70
N ALA A 30 -11.30 8.69 7.66
CA ALA A 30 -11.20 9.68 6.58
C ALA A 30 -9.79 10.26 6.44
N GLY A 31 -9.09 10.51 7.55
CA GLY A 31 -7.70 10.97 7.58
C GLY A 31 -6.74 9.96 6.94
N ALA A 32 -6.81 8.69 7.37
CA ALA A 32 -6.03 7.60 6.81
C ALA A 32 -6.29 7.43 5.30
N ARG A 33 -7.56 7.48 4.87
CA ARG A 33 -7.93 7.41 3.46
C ARG A 33 -7.34 8.55 2.62
N LYS A 34 -7.31 9.78 3.16
CA LYS A 34 -6.63 10.91 2.51
C LYS A 34 -5.12 10.64 2.39
N GLY A 35 -4.51 10.09 3.44
CA GLY A 35 -3.10 9.69 3.43
C GLY A 35 -2.77 8.69 2.31
N VAL A 36 -3.54 7.61 2.21
CA VAL A 36 -3.39 6.58 1.17
C VAL A 36 -3.49 7.19 -0.23
N ARG A 37 -4.48 8.05 -0.48
CA ARG A 37 -4.63 8.72 -1.79
C ARG A 37 -3.44 9.62 -2.14
N ARG A 38 -2.89 10.35 -1.17
CA ARG A 38 -1.68 11.17 -1.40
C ARG A 38 -0.47 10.29 -1.74
N ALA A 39 -0.27 9.20 -1.01
CA ALA A 39 0.80 8.24 -1.31
C ALA A 39 0.64 7.66 -2.73
N ARG A 40 -0.59 7.29 -3.13
CA ARG A 40 -0.87 6.81 -4.49
C ARG A 40 -0.50 7.84 -5.57
N ALA A 41 -0.82 9.12 -5.36
CA ALA A 41 -0.46 10.18 -6.30
C ALA A 41 1.06 10.32 -6.51
N VAL A 42 1.86 10.05 -5.47
CA VAL A 42 3.33 10.02 -5.58
C VAL A 42 3.78 8.87 -6.49
N VAL A 43 3.24 7.67 -6.30
CA VAL A 43 3.54 6.50 -7.16
C VAL A 43 3.17 6.80 -8.61
N GLU A 44 2.00 7.37 -8.85
CA GLU A 44 1.57 7.73 -10.21
C GLU A 44 2.46 8.79 -10.86
N LYS A 45 2.98 9.75 -10.08
CA LYS A 45 3.96 10.72 -10.57
C LYS A 45 5.28 10.04 -10.95
N LEU A 46 5.73 9.04 -10.20
CA LEU A 46 6.93 8.27 -10.52
C LEU A 46 6.76 7.49 -11.83
N LEU A 47 5.60 6.88 -12.04
CA LEU A 47 5.29 6.13 -13.27
C LEU A 47 5.26 7.00 -14.53
N ARG A 48 4.87 8.28 -14.42
CA ARG A 48 4.90 9.24 -15.53
C ARG A 48 6.28 9.89 -15.74
N GLY A 49 7.15 9.81 -14.75
CA GLY A 49 8.46 10.45 -14.76
C GLY A 49 9.58 9.54 -15.27
N LYS A 50 10.79 10.08 -15.31
CA LYS A 50 12.01 9.31 -15.60
C LYS A 50 12.63 8.66 -14.36
N LYS A 51 12.19 9.04 -13.15
CA LYS A 51 12.73 8.53 -11.89
C LYS A 51 12.53 7.02 -11.75
N VAL A 52 13.54 6.36 -11.21
CA VAL A 52 13.55 4.92 -10.91
C VAL A 52 13.03 4.72 -9.48
N ALA A 53 12.20 3.70 -9.27
CA ALA A 53 11.62 3.36 -7.98
C ALA A 53 11.50 1.84 -7.83
N TYR A 54 12.15 1.33 -6.78
CA TYR A 54 12.23 -0.10 -6.45
C TYR A 54 10.86 -0.77 -6.39
N GLY A 55 10.68 -1.87 -7.13
CA GLY A 55 9.43 -2.64 -7.18
C GLY A 55 8.23 -1.90 -7.79
N VAL A 56 8.43 -0.67 -8.28
CA VAL A 56 7.40 0.13 -8.96
C VAL A 56 7.65 0.14 -10.47
N ASN A 57 8.86 0.53 -10.89
CA ASN A 57 9.29 0.49 -12.29
C ASN A 57 10.68 -0.17 -12.46
N THR A 58 11.07 -0.96 -11.46
CA THR A 58 12.20 -1.89 -11.52
C THR A 58 11.75 -3.29 -11.11
N GLY A 59 12.62 -4.27 -11.32
CA GLY A 59 12.49 -5.56 -10.63
C GLY A 59 12.67 -5.42 -9.11
N VAL A 60 12.56 -6.56 -8.42
CA VAL A 60 12.76 -6.69 -6.97
C VAL A 60 13.96 -7.59 -6.69
N GLY A 61 14.52 -7.50 -5.48
CA GLY A 61 15.67 -8.30 -5.07
C GLY A 61 16.86 -8.14 -6.02
N GLN A 62 17.43 -9.26 -6.50
CA GLN A 62 18.56 -9.27 -7.43
C GLN A 62 18.27 -8.54 -8.76
N LEU A 63 17.00 -8.35 -9.11
CA LEU A 63 16.59 -7.64 -10.33
C LEU A 63 16.29 -6.15 -10.09
N SER A 64 16.69 -5.59 -8.94
CA SER A 64 16.43 -4.18 -8.60
C SER A 64 16.99 -3.19 -9.61
N ASP A 65 18.06 -3.55 -10.31
CA ASP A 65 18.73 -2.69 -11.28
C ASP A 65 18.10 -2.78 -12.69
N VAL A 66 17.14 -3.70 -12.88
CA VAL A 66 16.45 -3.90 -14.14
C VAL A 66 15.24 -2.98 -14.20
N ARG A 67 15.21 -2.08 -15.19
CA ARG A 67 14.05 -1.21 -15.44
C ARG A 67 12.93 -1.96 -16.13
N ILE A 68 11.71 -1.80 -15.64
CA ILE A 68 10.52 -2.47 -16.17
C ILE A 68 9.76 -1.51 -17.10
N PRO A 69 9.48 -1.91 -18.35
CA PRO A 69 8.67 -1.12 -19.27
C PRO A 69 7.25 -0.87 -18.72
N PRO A 70 6.64 0.30 -18.96
CA PRO A 70 5.30 0.62 -18.42
C PRO A 70 4.22 -0.43 -18.69
N GLY A 71 4.23 -1.04 -19.88
CA GLY A 71 3.27 -2.09 -20.25
C GLY A 71 3.43 -3.41 -19.48
N GLN A 72 4.57 -3.64 -18.82
CA GLN A 72 4.87 -4.85 -18.05
C GLN A 72 4.75 -4.65 -16.54
N ILE A 73 4.61 -3.41 -16.07
CA ILE A 73 4.54 -3.10 -14.63
C ILE A 73 3.39 -3.85 -13.95
N ARG A 74 2.23 -4.00 -14.62
CA ARG A 74 1.11 -4.78 -14.06
C ARG A 74 1.47 -6.25 -13.90
N GLN A 75 2.15 -6.84 -14.90
CA GLN A 75 2.56 -8.24 -14.85
C GLN A 75 3.61 -8.49 -13.76
N LEU A 76 4.54 -7.55 -13.56
CA LEU A 76 5.50 -7.59 -12.45
C LEU A 76 4.80 -7.79 -11.10
N GLN A 77 3.67 -7.13 -10.85
CA GLN A 77 2.98 -7.20 -9.54
C GLN A 77 2.18 -8.49 -9.31
N VAL A 78 2.01 -9.32 -10.36
CA VAL A 78 1.29 -10.60 -10.29
C VAL A 78 2.26 -11.77 -10.13
N ASN A 79 3.49 -11.62 -10.64
CA ASN A 79 4.57 -12.60 -10.55
C ASN A 79 5.21 -12.60 -9.16
#